data_AF-A0A199W475-F1
#
_entry.id   AF-A0A199W475-F1
#
_cell.length_a   1.000
_cell.length_b   1.000
_cell.length_c   1.000
_cell.angle_alpha   90.00
_cell.angle_beta   90.00
_cell.angle_gamma   90.00
#
_symmetry.space_group_name_H-M   'P 1'
#
loop_
_entity.id
_entity.type
_entity.pdbx_description
1 polymer ?
#
loop_
_entity_poly.entity_id
_entity_poly.type
_entity_poly.pdbx_seq_one_letter_code
_entity_poly.pdbx_strand_id
1 'polypeptide(L)'
;MLSEVKIIEFEHNCIRLFVKMSIPTSDGLVLGRKLDCAIEPCISDHELLIEVMDQTMELKSVEIFPDDVYIEGLIDMVKSSRDFISSITSSLGWFVRQVQHRILLCNLRRLLVKDANKSRHSFEYSDRDETVTAHLVGGIDAFIKISLDWPLSSSGLKLISIKSSDKQSKSISLSFLCKVKELSNSLDLQTRLHLVRFVDAIEEILVREMQSELHS
;
A
#
# COMPACT_ATOMS: atom_id res chain seq x y z
N MET A 1 17.98 7.46 3.22
CA MET A 1 16.64 8.04 3.45
C MET A 1 16.84 9.22 4.38
N LEU A 2 16.52 10.43 3.95
CA LEU A 2 16.48 11.59 4.85
C LEU A 2 15.02 11.93 5.10
N SER A 3 14.66 11.95 6.37
CA SER A 3 13.37 12.42 6.85
C SER A 3 13.60 13.61 7.76
N GLU A 4 12.92 14.71 7.46
CA GLU A 4 12.97 15.93 8.26
C GLU A 4 11.57 16.25 8.76
N VAL A 5 11.46 16.56 10.05
CA VAL A 5 10.23 17.06 10.67
C VAL A 5 10.54 18.38 11.33
N LYS A 6 9.75 19.40 11.00
CA LYS A 6 9.86 20.74 11.57
C LYS A 6 8.50 21.16 12.14
N ILE A 7 8.50 21.73 13.33
CA ILE A 7 7.32 22.41 13.84
C ILE A 7 7.25 23.77 13.14
N ILE A 8 6.17 24.02 12.41
CA ILE A 8 5.92 25.31 11.75
C ILE A 8 5.27 26.26 12.76
N GLU A 9 4.28 25.75 13.48
CA GLU A 9 3.40 26.55 14.32
C GLU A 9 2.89 25.69 15.48
N PHE A 10 2.77 26.31 16.65
CA PHE A 10 2.13 25.72 17.82
C PHE A 10 1.32 26.79 18.53
N GLU A 11 0.02 26.82 18.24
CA GLU A 11 -0.92 27.78 18.80
C GLU A 11 -2.07 27.04 19.48
N HIS A 12 -2.36 27.41 20.73
CA HIS A 12 -3.37 26.78 21.57
C HIS A 12 -3.16 25.25 21.67
N ASN A 13 -4.02 24.46 21.03
CA ASN A 13 -3.96 23.00 20.98
C ASN A 13 -3.68 22.47 19.56
N CYS A 14 -3.27 23.34 18.65
CA CYS A 14 -3.00 22.99 17.27
C CYS A 14 -1.50 22.99 17.03
N ILE A 15 -0.98 21.86 16.56
CA ILE A 15 0.42 21.68 16.17
C ILE A 15 0.44 21.53 14.66
N ARG A 16 1.16 22.43 13.98
CA ARG A 16 1.41 22.32 12.54
C ARG A 16 2.84 21.84 12.31
N LEU A 17 2.98 20.69 11.66
CA LEU A 17 4.27 20.08 11.34
C LEU A 17 4.49 20.08 9.83
N PHE A 18 5.70 20.44 9.42
CA PHE A 18 6.21 20.12 8.10
C PHE A 18 6.96 18.79 8.16
N VAL A 19 6.65 17.88 7.23
CA VAL A 19 7.29 16.58 7.08
C VAL A 19 7.85 16.49 5.67
N LYS A 20 9.18 16.36 5.57
CA LYS A 20 9.87 16.18 4.31
C LYS A 20 10.50 14.80 4.24
N MET A 21 10.13 14.05 3.22
CA MET A 21 10.63 12.72 2.95
C MET A 21 11.39 12.70 1.64
N SER A 22 12.61 12.17 1.65
CA SER A 22 13.37 11.90 0.43
C SER A 22 13.64 10.41 0.27
N ILE A 23 13.24 9.89 -0.89
CA ILE A 23 13.56 8.53 -1.33
C ILE A 23 14.81 8.66 -2.21
N PRO A 24 16.01 8.28 -1.71
CA PRO A 24 17.24 8.40 -2.48
C PRO A 24 17.29 7.37 -3.61
N THR A 25 18.14 7.67 -4.60
CA THR A 25 18.33 6.93 -5.86
C THR A 25 19.10 5.62 -5.76
N SER A 26 19.54 5.16 -4.59
CA SER A 26 20.60 4.14 -4.55
C SER A 26 20.12 2.76 -5.02
N ASP A 27 20.81 2.18 -6.02
CA ASP A 27 20.95 0.76 -6.42
C ASP A 27 19.81 -0.22 -6.08
N GLY A 28 18.56 0.25 -6.06
CA GLY A 28 17.38 -0.49 -5.61
C GLY A 28 17.32 -0.75 -4.10
N LEU A 29 18.29 -0.33 -3.27
CA LEU A 29 18.30 -0.63 -1.84
C LEU A 29 17.54 0.43 -1.02
N VAL A 30 16.32 0.11 -0.59
CA VAL A 30 15.57 0.90 0.40
C VAL A 30 15.54 0.14 1.71
N LEU A 31 16.13 0.73 2.76
CA LEU A 31 16.19 0.12 4.10
C LEU A 31 16.80 -1.30 4.07
N GLY A 32 17.82 -1.52 3.24
CA GLY A 32 18.48 -2.83 3.09
C GLY A 32 17.74 -3.86 2.22
N ARG A 33 16.58 -3.51 1.65
CA ARG A 33 15.84 -4.36 0.70
C ARG A 33 16.07 -3.90 -0.73
N LYS A 34 16.44 -4.82 -1.61
CA LYS A 34 16.51 -4.57 -3.05
C LYS A 34 15.09 -4.59 -3.64
N LEU A 35 14.69 -3.48 -4.23
CA LEU A 35 13.47 -3.33 -5.00
C LEU A 35 13.79 -3.60 -6.48
N ASP A 36 12.82 -4.16 -7.20
CA ASP A 36 12.99 -4.58 -8.60
C ASP A 36 12.73 -3.46 -9.62
N CYS A 37 12.60 -2.22 -9.15
CA CYS A 37 12.42 -1.04 -10.00
C CYS A 37 13.60 -0.08 -9.89
N ALA A 38 13.84 0.66 -10.97
CA ALA A 38 14.70 1.84 -10.92
C ALA A 38 13.94 2.95 -10.16
N ILE A 39 14.49 3.35 -9.02
CA ILE A 39 13.87 4.37 -8.16
C ILE A 39 14.41 5.74 -8.59
N GLU A 40 13.56 6.50 -9.30
CA GLU A 40 13.78 7.93 -9.47
C GLU A 40 13.72 8.61 -8.10
N PRO A 41 14.62 9.56 -7.81
CA PRO A 41 14.59 10.26 -6.53
C PRO A 41 13.27 11.03 -6.43
N CYS A 42 12.54 10.76 -5.34
CA CYS A 42 11.29 11.44 -5.04
C CYS A 42 11.44 12.22 -3.75
N ILE A 43 11.02 13.48 -3.78
CA ILE A 43 10.84 14.32 -2.61
C ILE A 43 9.34 14.44 -2.38
N SER A 44 8.92 14.11 -1.18
CA SER A 44 7.54 14.17 -0.73
C SER A 44 7.48 15.10 0.45
N ASP A 45 6.86 16.25 0.24
CA ASP A 45 6.66 17.27 1.24
C ASP A 45 5.19 17.21 1.68
N HIS A 46 4.99 17.13 2.99
CA HIS A 46 3.69 17.02 3.63
C HIS A 46 3.58 17.99 4.80
N GLU A 47 2.38 18.47 5.07
CA GLU A 47 2.05 19.18 6.29
C GLU A 47 1.03 18.38 7.10
N LEU A 48 1.23 18.35 8.41
CA LEU A 48 0.28 17.76 9.35
C LEU A 48 -0.28 18.86 10.23
N LEU A 49 -1.60 18.97 10.26
CA LEU A 49 -2.32 19.78 11.24
C LEU A 49 -2.88 18.84 12.29
N ILE A 50 -2.34 18.90 13.50
CA ILE A 50 -2.68 18.02 14.61
C ILE A 50 -3.38 18.84 15.69
N GLU A 51 -4.62 18.50 15.99
CA GLU A 51 -5.34 19.04 17.14
C GLU A 51 -5.23 18.06 18.31
N VAL A 52 -4.84 18.57 19.48
CA VAL A 52 -4.77 17.81 20.72
C VAL A 52 -5.82 18.26 21.73
N MET A 53 -6.11 17.44 22.73
CA MET A 53 -6.99 17.84 23.85
C MET A 53 -6.21 18.67 24.89
N ASP A 54 -6.79 19.80 25.32
CA ASP A 54 -6.20 20.80 26.25
C ASP A 54 -5.45 20.21 27.46
N GLN A 55 -5.97 19.13 28.03
CA GLN A 55 -5.50 18.59 29.31
C GLN A 55 -4.66 17.32 29.19
N THR A 56 -4.88 16.54 28.13
CA THR A 56 -4.29 15.19 28.01
C THR A 56 -3.22 15.10 26.92
N MET A 57 -3.09 16.13 26.06
CA MET A 57 -2.26 16.08 24.86
C MET A 57 -2.58 14.87 23.96
N GLU A 58 -3.77 14.29 24.11
CA GLU A 58 -4.25 13.18 23.30
C GLU A 58 -4.69 13.68 21.92
N LEU A 59 -4.54 12.81 20.92
CA LEU A 59 -4.92 13.08 19.54
C LEU A 59 -6.44 13.27 19.42
N LYS A 60 -6.88 14.49 19.07
CA LYS A 60 -8.28 14.81 18.82
C LYS A 60 -8.62 14.61 17.35
N SER A 61 -7.94 15.34 16.48
CA SER A 61 -8.10 15.31 15.02
C SER A 61 -6.75 15.50 14.32
N VAL A 62 -6.63 15.00 13.09
CA VAL A 62 -5.44 15.19 12.26
C VAL A 62 -5.87 15.36 10.82
N GLU A 63 -5.27 16.33 10.16
CA GLU A 63 -5.34 16.52 8.72
C GLU A 63 -3.93 16.45 8.12
N ILE A 64 -3.83 15.90 6.92
CA ILE A 64 -2.58 15.80 6.16
C ILE A 64 -2.73 16.50 4.81
N PHE A 65 -1.71 17.26 4.44
CA PHE A 65 -1.69 18.03 3.19
C PHE A 65 -0.42 17.72 2.40
N PRO A 66 -0.52 17.35 1.12
CA PRO A 66 -1.76 16.98 0.42
C PRO A 66 -2.43 15.74 1.05
N ASP A 67 -3.75 15.60 0.85
CA ASP A 67 -4.55 14.44 1.29
C ASP A 67 -4.37 13.25 0.35
N ASP A 68 -3.12 12.92 0.07
CA ASP A 68 -2.74 11.81 -0.81
C ASP A 68 -2.27 10.60 0.00
N VAL A 69 -2.23 10.67 1.33
CA VAL A 69 -1.85 9.55 2.20
C VAL A 69 -2.97 9.32 3.22
N TYR A 70 -3.51 8.11 3.22
CA TYR A 70 -4.56 7.70 4.13
C TYR A 70 -4.01 7.46 5.53
N ILE A 71 -4.41 8.31 6.49
CA ILE A 71 -3.94 8.27 7.88
C ILE A 71 -5.02 7.91 8.90
N GLU A 72 -6.30 7.78 8.51
CA GLU A 72 -7.41 7.50 9.46
C GLU A 72 -7.16 6.19 10.23
N GLY A 73 -6.65 5.14 9.56
CA GLY A 73 -6.30 3.88 10.23
C GLY A 73 -5.20 4.03 11.30
N LEU A 74 -4.30 5.01 11.17
CA LEU A 74 -3.30 5.32 12.21
C LEU A 74 -3.93 6.06 13.39
N ILE A 75 -4.88 6.97 13.12
CA ILE A 75 -5.63 7.69 14.15
C ILE A 75 -6.41 6.71 15.02
N ASP A 76 -7.10 5.75 14.40
CA ASP A 76 -7.84 4.70 15.10
C ASP A 76 -6.92 3.81 15.94
N MET A 77 -5.72 3.50 15.44
CA MET A 77 -4.71 2.75 16.18
C MET A 77 -4.23 3.51 17.43
N VAL A 78 -3.96 4.82 17.32
CA VAL A 78 -3.58 5.63 18.50
C VAL A 78 -4.71 5.68 19.51
N LYS A 79 -5.96 5.89 19.06
CA LYS A 79 -7.13 6.00 19.93
C LYS A 79 -7.45 4.70 20.67
N SER A 80 -7.16 3.55 20.06
CA SER A 80 -7.38 2.21 20.65
C SER A 80 -6.20 1.73 21.50
N SER A 81 -4.98 2.22 21.27
CA SER A 81 -3.74 1.76 21.92
C SER A 81 -3.37 2.52 23.22
N ARG A 82 -4.39 3.05 23.94
CA ARG A 82 -4.21 3.90 25.14
C ARG A 82 -3.27 3.31 26.20
N ASP A 83 -3.12 1.99 26.26
CA ASP A 83 -2.28 1.30 27.26
C ASP A 83 -0.84 0.99 26.81
N PHE A 84 -0.56 0.90 25.50
CA PHE A 84 0.73 0.37 25.00
C PHE A 84 1.75 1.47 24.66
N ILE A 85 1.29 2.61 24.14
CA ILE A 85 2.19 3.67 23.64
C ILE A 85 2.78 4.53 24.78
N SER A 86 2.12 4.54 25.94
CA SER A 86 2.49 5.31 27.14
C SER A 86 3.91 5.00 27.69
N SER A 87 4.41 3.78 27.50
CA SER A 87 5.57 3.28 28.26
C SER A 87 6.95 3.59 27.65
N ILE A 88 7.03 4.00 26.37
CA ILE A 88 8.34 4.10 25.66
C ILE A 88 8.52 5.42 24.91
N THR A 89 7.45 6.08 24.43
CA THR A 89 7.54 7.33 23.65
C THR A 89 6.26 8.16 23.80
N SER A 90 6.30 9.49 23.60
CA SER A 90 5.05 10.26 23.54
C SER A 90 4.14 9.72 22.41
N SER A 91 2.83 9.59 22.68
CA SER A 91 1.82 9.12 21.72
C SER A 91 1.86 9.90 20.41
N LEU A 92 2.08 11.21 20.52
CA LEU A 92 2.27 12.10 19.38
C LEU A 92 3.57 11.82 18.62
N GLY A 93 4.69 11.62 19.31
CA GLY A 93 5.97 11.30 18.67
C GLY A 93 5.96 9.95 17.95
N TRP A 94 5.26 8.96 18.51
CA TRP A 94 4.99 7.70 17.82
C TRP A 94 4.11 7.90 16.59
N PHE A 95 3.02 8.66 16.71
CA PHE A 95 2.11 8.95 15.61
C PHE A 95 2.82 9.62 14.43
N VAL A 96 3.62 10.66 14.68
CA VAL A 96 4.41 11.35 13.65
C VAL A 96 5.34 10.37 12.93
N ARG A 97 5.99 9.44 13.65
CA ARG A 97 6.81 8.39 13.04
C ARG A 97 6.00 7.43 12.16
N GLN A 98 4.80 7.05 12.58
CA GLN A 98 3.93 6.22 11.75
C GLN A 98 3.48 6.95 10.48
N VAL A 99 3.19 8.24 10.57
CA VAL A 99 2.85 9.05 9.40
C VAL A 99 4.04 9.14 8.44
N GLN A 100 5.26 9.41 8.93
CA GLN A 100 6.48 9.38 8.10
C GLN A 100 6.66 8.03 7.41
N HIS A 101 6.44 6.93 8.13
CA HIS A 101 6.54 5.58 7.58
C HIS A 101 5.46 5.33 6.51
N ARG A 102 4.22 5.78 6.74
CA ARG A 102 3.13 5.66 5.76
C ARG A 102 3.43 6.47 4.49
N ILE A 103 3.90 7.71 4.61
CA ILE A 103 4.32 8.54 3.46
C ILE A 103 5.39 7.82 2.64
N LEU A 104 6.40 7.25 3.30
CA LEU A 104 7.44 6.48 2.62
C LEU A 104 6.86 5.31 1.84
N LEU A 105 6.04 4.48 2.48
CA LEU A 105 5.44 3.30 1.86
C LEU A 105 4.55 3.68 0.68
N CYS A 106 3.68 4.68 0.82
CA CYS A 106 2.79 5.12 -0.26
C CYS A 106 3.57 5.57 -1.49
N ASN A 107 4.65 6.32 -1.29
CA ASN A 107 5.53 6.72 -2.39
C ASN A 107 6.23 5.53 -3.05
N LEU A 108 6.77 4.58 -2.28
CA LEU A 108 7.38 3.37 -2.83
C LEU A 108 6.39 2.53 -3.63
N ARG A 109 5.17 2.37 -3.12
CA ARG A 109 4.09 1.62 -3.78
C ARG A 109 3.71 2.26 -5.12
N ARG A 110 3.53 3.59 -5.13
CA ARG A 110 3.26 4.35 -6.36
C ARG A 110 4.37 4.19 -7.38
N LEU A 111 5.63 4.25 -6.94
CA LEU A 111 6.78 4.07 -7.83
C LEU A 111 6.81 2.65 -8.43
N LEU A 112 6.59 1.62 -7.62
CA LEU A 112 6.53 0.23 -8.09
C LEU A 112 5.37 0.01 -9.07
N VAL A 113 4.20 0.60 -8.81
CA VAL A 113 3.04 0.51 -9.70
C VAL A 113 3.28 1.29 -10.99
N LYS A 114 3.88 2.48 -10.93
CA LYS A 114 4.31 3.26 -12.10
C LYS A 114 5.32 2.47 -12.96
N ASP A 115 6.24 1.76 -12.34
CA ASP A 115 7.20 0.92 -13.06
C ASP A 115 6.53 -0.33 -13.66
N ALA A 116 5.64 -1.00 -12.91
CA ALA A 116 4.86 -2.13 -13.39
C ALA A 116 3.95 -1.78 -14.60
N ASN A 117 3.47 -0.53 -14.67
CA ASN A 117 2.72 0.02 -15.81
C ASN A 117 3.54 0.15 -17.11
N LYS A 118 4.85 -0.13 -17.09
CA LYS A 118 5.65 -0.31 -18.32
C LYS A 118 5.49 -1.70 -18.93
N SER A 119 4.85 -2.63 -18.22
CA SER A 119 4.55 -3.97 -18.72
C SER A 119 3.31 -3.97 -19.62
N ARG A 120 2.85 -5.17 -20.02
CA ARG A 120 1.62 -5.35 -20.82
C ARG A 120 0.32 -5.11 -20.05
N HIS A 121 0.37 -5.08 -18.72
CA HIS A 121 -0.79 -4.91 -17.85
C HIS A 121 -0.88 -3.47 -17.35
N SER A 122 -2.09 -3.03 -17.00
CA SER A 122 -2.32 -1.75 -16.31
C SER A 122 -2.60 -2.00 -14.83
N PHE A 123 -2.09 -1.12 -13.97
CA PHE A 123 -2.13 -1.24 -12.52
C PHE A 123 -2.57 0.06 -11.86
N GLU A 124 -3.46 -0.06 -10.88
CA GLU A 124 -3.92 1.02 -10.02
C GLU A 124 -3.64 0.70 -8.55
N TYR A 125 -3.23 1.71 -7.78
CA TYR A 125 -2.97 1.58 -6.34
C TYR A 125 -4.00 2.37 -5.53
N SER A 126 -4.67 1.71 -4.60
CA SER A 126 -5.51 2.35 -3.57
C SER A 126 -4.82 2.27 -2.21
N ASP A 127 -4.44 3.42 -1.66
CA ASP A 127 -3.87 3.49 -0.31
C ASP A 127 -4.93 3.22 0.77
N ARG A 128 -6.16 3.70 0.56
CA ARG A 128 -7.29 3.52 1.47
C ARG A 128 -7.65 2.04 1.63
N ASP A 129 -7.69 1.30 0.53
CA ASP A 129 -8.09 -0.10 0.54
C ASP A 129 -6.91 -1.06 0.75
N GLU A 130 -5.67 -0.55 0.69
CA GLU A 130 -4.44 -1.33 0.71
C GLU A 130 -4.47 -2.43 -0.37
N THR A 131 -4.87 -2.02 -1.58
CA THR A 131 -4.98 -2.91 -2.73
C THR A 131 -4.26 -2.36 -3.94
N VAL A 132 -3.81 -3.30 -4.78
CA VAL A 132 -3.42 -3.04 -6.15
C VAL A 132 -4.44 -3.74 -7.05
N THR A 133 -5.05 -2.99 -7.96
CA THR A 133 -5.88 -3.55 -9.02
C THR A 133 -5.01 -3.75 -10.25
N ALA A 134 -5.03 -4.95 -10.81
CA ALA A 134 -4.38 -5.25 -12.08
C ALA A 134 -5.44 -5.51 -13.15
N HIS A 135 -5.43 -4.71 -14.20
CA HIS A 135 -6.28 -4.84 -15.37
C HIS A 135 -5.60 -5.77 -16.37
N LEU A 136 -6.10 -7.00 -16.44
CA LEU A 136 -5.59 -8.06 -17.30
C LEU A 136 -6.18 -7.95 -18.70
N VAL A 137 -5.52 -8.63 -19.65
CA VAL A 137 -6.05 -8.78 -21.01
C VAL A 137 -7.38 -9.54 -20.98
N GLY A 138 -8.34 -9.10 -21.79
CA GLY A 138 -9.67 -9.72 -21.86
C GLY A 138 -10.71 -9.11 -20.92
N GLY A 139 -10.44 -7.95 -20.33
CA GLY A 139 -11.41 -7.22 -19.50
C GLY A 139 -11.64 -7.88 -18.15
N ILE A 140 -10.56 -8.29 -17.50
CA ILE A 140 -10.59 -8.93 -16.19
C ILE A 140 -9.74 -8.11 -15.21
N ASP A 141 -10.32 -7.78 -14.06
CA ASP A 141 -9.64 -7.08 -12.98
C ASP A 141 -9.28 -8.05 -11.85
N ALA A 142 -8.00 -8.11 -11.50
CA ALA A 142 -7.50 -8.85 -10.35
C ALA A 142 -7.25 -7.89 -9.18
N PHE A 143 -7.89 -8.14 -8.05
CA PHE A 143 -7.76 -7.34 -6.83
C PHE A 143 -6.75 -7.99 -5.89
N ILE A 144 -5.61 -7.33 -5.69
CA ILE A 144 -4.46 -7.87 -4.97
C ILE A 144 -4.31 -7.12 -3.64
N LYS A 145 -4.28 -7.86 -2.54
CA LYS A 145 -3.96 -7.33 -1.22
C LYS A 145 -2.45 -7.16 -1.09
N ILE A 146 -2.03 -5.99 -0.62
CA ILE A 146 -0.65 -5.74 -0.17
C ILE A 146 -0.59 -5.78 1.36
N SER A 147 0.55 -6.16 1.93
CA SER A 147 0.75 -6.04 3.39
C SER A 147 1.03 -4.58 3.77
N LEU A 148 0.73 -4.22 5.02
CA LEU A 148 1.02 -2.89 5.58
C LEU A 148 2.46 -2.43 5.38
N ASP A 149 3.42 -3.34 5.35
CA ASP A 149 4.85 -3.04 5.18
C ASP A 149 5.37 -3.37 3.77
N TRP A 150 4.52 -3.77 2.83
CA TRP A 150 4.94 -3.95 1.43
C TRP A 150 5.30 -2.58 0.86
N PRO A 151 6.43 -2.42 0.15
CA PRO A 151 7.29 -3.48 -0.42
C PRO A 151 8.51 -3.88 0.43
N LEU A 152 8.62 -3.41 1.66
CA LEU A 152 9.79 -3.66 2.53
C LEU A 152 9.69 -5.00 3.29
N SER A 153 8.49 -5.54 3.42
CA SER A 153 8.25 -6.85 4.05
C SER A 153 8.62 -8.03 3.13
N SER A 154 8.86 -9.20 3.72
CA SER A 154 8.89 -10.48 3.00
C SER A 154 7.51 -11.13 2.88
N SER A 155 6.43 -10.39 3.11
CA SER A 155 5.08 -10.92 2.94
C SER A 155 4.69 -10.87 1.47
N GLY A 156 4.43 -12.04 0.89
CA GLY A 156 3.97 -12.14 -0.50
C GLY A 156 2.57 -11.55 -0.67
N LEU A 157 2.36 -10.93 -1.83
CA LEU A 157 1.06 -10.45 -2.33
C LEU A 157 0.01 -11.56 -2.28
N LYS A 158 -1.26 -11.18 -2.14
CA LYS A 158 -2.38 -12.13 -2.11
C LYS A 158 -3.49 -11.70 -3.04
N LEU A 159 -3.97 -12.62 -3.86
CA LEU A 159 -5.16 -12.40 -4.67
C LEU A 159 -6.40 -12.45 -3.76
N ILE A 160 -7.20 -11.39 -3.76
CA ILE A 160 -8.45 -11.29 -2.99
C ILE A 160 -9.61 -11.83 -3.81
N SER A 161 -9.73 -11.32 -5.04
CA SER A 161 -10.82 -11.62 -5.96
C SER A 161 -10.44 -11.26 -7.39
N ILE A 162 -11.17 -11.82 -8.33
CA ILE A 162 -11.11 -11.48 -9.76
C ILE A 162 -12.52 -11.09 -10.18
N LYS A 163 -12.66 -10.05 -11.00
CA LYS A 163 -13.95 -9.61 -11.56
C LYS A 163 -13.81 -9.36 -13.04
N SER A 164 -14.87 -9.60 -13.81
CA SER A 164 -14.98 -9.08 -15.17
C SER A 164 -15.19 -7.57 -15.09
N SER A 165 -14.41 -6.81 -15.86
CA SER A 165 -14.62 -5.37 -16.02
C SER A 165 -15.84 -5.08 -16.91
N ASP A 166 -16.29 -6.08 -17.69
CA ASP A 166 -17.40 -5.93 -18.63
C ASP A 166 -18.75 -6.33 -18.00
N LYS A 167 -19.72 -5.42 -18.02
CA LYS A 167 -21.03 -5.59 -17.37
C LYS A 167 -21.93 -6.63 -18.06
N GLN A 168 -21.51 -7.17 -19.20
CA GLN A 168 -22.29 -8.10 -20.04
C GLN A 168 -21.73 -9.53 -20.10
N SER A 169 -20.66 -9.85 -19.37
CA SER A 169 -20.06 -11.19 -19.44
C SER A 169 -20.94 -12.27 -18.82
N LYS A 170 -21.00 -13.45 -19.47
CA LYS A 170 -21.48 -14.71 -18.86
C LYS A 170 -20.87 -14.84 -17.45
N SER A 171 -21.70 -15.20 -16.47
CA SER A 171 -21.23 -15.25 -15.08
C SER A 171 -20.09 -16.29 -14.97
N ILE A 172 -18.91 -15.82 -14.58
CA ILE A 172 -17.81 -16.71 -14.24
C ILE A 172 -18.22 -17.46 -12.97
N SER A 173 -18.12 -18.79 -12.97
CA SER A 173 -18.53 -19.58 -11.80
C SER A 173 -17.75 -19.16 -10.56
N LEU A 174 -18.42 -19.09 -9.41
CA LEU A 174 -17.76 -18.85 -8.12
C LEU A 174 -16.73 -19.94 -7.80
N SER A 175 -16.99 -21.19 -8.19
CA SER A 175 -16.05 -22.31 -7.99
C SER A 175 -14.74 -22.08 -8.74
N PHE A 176 -14.83 -21.59 -9.99
CA PHE A 176 -13.68 -21.23 -10.81
C PHE A 176 -12.87 -20.12 -10.15
N LEU A 177 -13.52 -19.02 -9.77
CA LEU A 177 -12.86 -17.86 -9.15
C LEU A 177 -12.18 -18.24 -7.83
N CYS A 178 -12.82 -19.09 -7.02
CA CYS A 178 -12.23 -19.63 -5.79
C CYS A 178 -10.98 -20.47 -6.11
N LYS A 179 -11.05 -21.36 -7.11
CA LYS A 179 -9.91 -22.19 -7.51
C LYS A 179 -8.72 -21.35 -7.98
N VAL A 180 -8.95 -20.36 -8.84
CA VAL A 180 -7.90 -19.44 -9.32
C VAL A 180 -7.27 -18.68 -8.15
N LYS A 181 -8.08 -18.20 -7.20
CA LYS A 181 -7.61 -17.54 -5.98
C LYS A 181 -6.73 -18.44 -5.13
N GLU A 182 -7.14 -19.68 -4.90
CA GLU A 182 -6.38 -20.66 -4.12
C GLU A 182 -5.04 -20.98 -4.78
N LEU A 183 -5.05 -21.30 -6.07
CA LEU A 183 -3.85 -21.59 -6.85
C LEU A 183 -2.88 -20.40 -6.84
N SER A 184 -3.37 -19.19 -7.09
CA SER A 184 -2.54 -17.98 -7.09
C SER A 184 -1.90 -17.74 -5.72
N ASN A 185 -2.66 -17.92 -4.63
CA ASN A 185 -2.15 -17.74 -3.28
C ASN A 185 -1.22 -18.88 -2.82
N SER A 186 -1.25 -20.04 -3.48
CA SER A 186 -0.34 -21.17 -3.24
C SER A 186 1.00 -21.06 -3.98
N LEU A 187 1.15 -20.09 -4.88
CA LEU A 187 2.41 -19.82 -5.58
C LEU A 187 3.55 -19.58 -4.60
N ASP A 188 4.77 -19.86 -5.06
CA ASP A 188 5.98 -19.67 -4.26
C ASP A 188 6.15 -18.19 -3.86
N LEU A 189 6.87 -17.99 -2.75
CA LEU A 189 7.03 -16.66 -2.19
C LEU A 189 7.76 -15.70 -3.14
N GLN A 190 8.70 -16.18 -3.95
CA GLN A 190 9.44 -15.31 -4.86
C GLN A 190 8.50 -14.74 -5.91
N THR A 191 7.67 -15.58 -6.53
CA THR A 191 6.64 -15.11 -7.48
C THR A 191 5.72 -14.08 -6.82
N ARG A 192 5.27 -14.35 -5.58
CA ARG A 192 4.34 -13.48 -4.86
C ARG A 192 4.96 -12.19 -4.29
N LEU A 193 6.29 -12.04 -4.27
CA LEU A 193 6.92 -10.80 -3.82
C LEU A 193 6.96 -9.72 -4.93
N HIS A 194 6.89 -10.14 -6.20
CA HIS A 194 7.01 -9.26 -7.36
C HIS A 194 5.66 -9.04 -8.02
N LEU A 195 5.23 -7.77 -8.12
CA LEU A 195 3.89 -7.42 -8.63
C LEU A 195 3.64 -7.98 -10.04
N VAL A 196 4.51 -7.68 -11.00
CA VAL A 196 4.34 -8.10 -12.40
C VAL A 196 4.36 -9.63 -12.52
N ARG A 197 5.33 -10.30 -11.89
CA ARG A 197 5.42 -11.78 -11.92
C ARG A 197 4.19 -12.45 -11.32
N PHE A 198 3.70 -11.90 -10.21
CA PHE A 198 2.50 -12.44 -9.57
C PHE A 198 1.28 -12.31 -10.48
N VAL A 199 1.15 -11.19 -11.19
CA VAL A 199 0.05 -10.95 -12.12
C VAL A 199 0.15 -11.80 -13.39
N ASP A 200 1.35 -11.96 -13.94
CA ASP A 200 1.58 -12.89 -15.05
C ASP A 200 1.20 -14.33 -14.67
N ALA A 201 1.55 -14.77 -13.47
CA ALA A 201 1.18 -16.10 -12.97
C ALA A 201 -0.34 -16.24 -12.73
N ILE A 202 -1.02 -15.19 -12.24
CA ILE A 202 -2.49 -15.18 -12.13
C ILE A 202 -3.13 -15.36 -13.51
N GLU A 203 -2.65 -14.63 -14.53
CA GLU A 203 -3.16 -14.75 -15.89
C GLU A 203 -2.93 -16.16 -16.46
N GLU A 204 -1.75 -16.75 -16.22
CA GLU A 204 -1.47 -18.13 -16.65
C GLU A 204 -2.41 -19.14 -16.01
N ILE A 205 -2.67 -19.00 -14.71
CA ILE A 205 -3.63 -19.85 -13.98
C ILE A 205 -5.04 -19.66 -14.56
N LEU A 206 -5.47 -18.43 -14.82
CA LEU A 206 -6.76 -18.13 -15.43
C LEU A 206 -6.94 -18.84 -16.77
N VAL A 207 -5.96 -18.73 -17.66
CA VAL A 207 -6.00 -19.36 -19.00
C VAL A 207 -6.05 -20.88 -18.88
N ARG A 208 -5.20 -21.47 -18.03
CA ARG A 208 -5.13 -22.93 -17.83
C ARG A 208 -6.43 -23.51 -17.29
N GLU A 209 -7.01 -22.85 -16.29
CA GLU A 209 -8.26 -23.30 -15.68
C GLU A 209 -9.43 -23.12 -16.63
N MET A 210 -9.47 -22.02 -17.41
CA MET A 210 -10.54 -21.79 -18.38
C MET A 210 -10.52 -22.83 -19.52
N GLN A 211 -9.33 -23.25 -19.97
CA GLN A 211 -9.18 -24.35 -20.92
C GLN A 211 -9.65 -25.69 -20.34
N SER A 212 -9.37 -25.94 -19.06
CA SER A 212 -9.76 -27.19 -18.39
C SER A 212 -11.29 -27.31 -18.23
N GLU A 213 -11.99 -26.19 -17.98
CA GLU A 213 -13.46 -26.17 -17.94
C GLU A 213 -14.10 -26.35 -19.32
N LEU A 214 -13.48 -25.85 -20.39
CA LEU A 214 -13.96 -26.04 -21.76
C LEU A 214 -13.81 -27.49 -22.26
N HIS A 215 -12.92 -28.27 -21.65
CA HIS A 215 -12.61 -29.65 -22.02
C HIS A 215 -13.15 -30.70 -21.03
N SER A 216 -13.90 -30.28 -20.00
CA SER A 216 -14.65 -31.17 -19.08
C SER A 216 -16.09 -31.35 -19.53
#